data_AF-A0A560DYU8-F1
#
_entry.id   AF-A0A560DYU8-F1
#
_cell.length_a   1.000
_cell.length_b   1.000
_cell.length_c   1.000
_cell.angle_alpha   90.00
_cell.angle_beta   90.00
_cell.angle_gamma   90.00
#
_symmetry.space_group_name_H-M   'P 1'
#
loop_
_entity.id
_entity.type
_entity.pdbx_description
1 polymer ?
#
loop_
_entity_poly.entity_id
_entity_poly.type
_entity_poly.pdbx_seq_one_letter_code
_entity_poly.pdbx_strand_id
1 'polypeptide(L)'
;MDNRINEIRKIIRALRVSMREAEAIMHEQINRDEDCTFVAEEVMKMRAVMSGLAQERAALGDTDPIVVASLFVPRRRPAPPRIGVEKRRLVPPREVARA
;
A
#
# COMPACT_ATOMS: atom_id res chain seq x y z
N MET A 1 14.71 3.57 -25.51
CA MET A 1 15.52 3.32 -24.30
C MET A 1 15.83 4.67 -23.72
N ASP A 2 14.90 5.19 -22.93
CA ASP A 2 15.02 6.54 -22.42
C ASP A 2 15.82 6.47 -21.13
N ASN A 3 17.08 6.91 -21.19
CA ASN A 3 18.01 6.92 -20.07
C ASN A 3 17.34 7.47 -18.79
N ARG A 4 16.49 8.50 -18.96
CA ARG A 4 15.71 9.11 -17.89
C ARG A 4 14.74 8.16 -17.19
N ILE A 5 13.98 7.33 -17.93
CA ILE A 5 13.06 6.34 -17.33
C ILE A 5 13.86 5.34 -16.48
N ASN A 6 14.99 4.86 -17.00
CA ASN A 6 15.84 3.92 -16.28
C ASN A 6 16.42 4.52 -14.99
N GLU A 7 16.85 5.78 -15.01
CA GLU A 7 17.32 6.48 -13.81
C GLU A 7 16.19 6.67 -12.79
N ILE A 8 15.00 7.11 -13.21
CA ILE A 8 13.84 7.21 -12.31
C ILE A 8 13.52 5.85 -11.69
N ARG A 9 13.56 4.76 -12.47
CA ARG A 9 13.34 3.40 -11.94
C ARG A 9 14.40 3.02 -10.90
N LYS A 10 15.68 3.35 -11.12
CA LYS A 10 16.75 3.09 -10.15
C LYS A 10 16.53 3.87 -8.84
N ILE A 11 16.20 5.16 -8.94
CA ILE A 11 15.94 6.02 -7.77
C ILE A 11 14.72 5.49 -7.00
N ILE A 12 13.62 5.14 -7.70
CA ILE A 12 12.44 4.56 -7.04
C ILE A 12 12.79 3.24 -6.34
N ARG A 13 13.62 2.37 -6.94
CA ARG A 13 14.06 1.12 -6.29
C ARG A 13 14.82 1.40 -5.01
N ALA A 14 15.83 2.29 -5.06
CA ALA A 14 16.63 2.66 -3.90
C ALA A 14 15.75 3.28 -2.79
N LEU A 15 14.90 4.24 -3.15
CA LEU A 15 14.01 4.91 -2.20
C LEU A 15 13.03 3.92 -1.55
N ARG A 16 12.51 2.92 -2.28
CA ARG A 16 11.66 1.87 -1.69
C ARG A 16 12.39 1.00 -0.67
N VAL A 17 13.69 0.77 -0.84
CA VAL A 17 14.49 0.04 0.15
C VAL A 17 14.61 0.88 1.43
N SER A 18 15.04 2.14 1.31
CA SER A 18 15.16 3.05 2.45
C SER A 18 13.83 3.28 3.19
N MET A 19 12.73 3.43 2.44
CA MET A 19 11.39 3.55 3.04
C MET A 19 11.03 2.33 3.90
N ARG A 20 11.35 1.12 3.44
CA ARG A 20 11.05 -0.11 4.19
C ARG A 20 11.92 -0.27 5.42
N GLU A 21 13.17 0.16 5.36
CA GLU A 21 14.06 0.19 6.52
C GLU A 21 13.53 1.14 7.59
N ALA A 22 13.12 2.35 7.20
CA ALA A 22 12.49 3.30 8.13
C ALA A 22 11.17 2.77 8.70
N GLU A 23 10.32 2.13 7.88
CA GLU A 23 9.09 1.49 8.37
C GLU A 23 9.37 0.35 9.36
N ALA A 24 10.45 -0.42 9.16
CA ALA A 24 10.86 -1.45 10.11
C ALA A 24 11.28 -0.85 11.47
N ILE A 25 12.09 0.21 11.44
CA ILE A 25 12.49 0.95 12.67
C ILE A 25 11.26 1.52 13.38
N MET A 26 10.34 2.13 12.64
CA MET A 26 9.10 2.67 13.19
C MET A 26 8.25 1.56 13.85
N HIS A 27 8.14 0.40 13.22
CA HIS A 27 7.46 -0.75 13.82
C HIS A 27 8.15 -1.25 15.10
N GLU A 28 9.48 -1.24 15.16
CA GLU A 28 10.21 -1.59 16.39
C GLU A 28 9.93 -0.61 17.52
N GLN A 29 9.95 0.70 17.25
CA GLN A 29 9.61 1.74 18.23
C GLN A 29 8.19 1.60 18.74
N ILE A 30 7.21 1.40 17.83
CA ILE A 30 5.82 1.16 18.21
C ILE A 30 5.68 -0.09 19.10
N ASN A 31 6.39 -1.17 18.79
CA ASN A 31 6.33 -2.39 19.60
C ASN A 31 6.95 -2.23 21.00
N ARG A 32 7.76 -1.20 21.22
CA ARG A 32 8.39 -0.86 22.50
C ARG A 32 7.69 0.30 23.21
N ASP A 33 6.58 0.80 22.65
CA ASP A 33 5.88 2.00 23.11
C ASP A 33 6.79 3.24 23.18
N GLU A 34 7.77 3.33 22.27
CA GLU A 34 8.69 4.46 22.11
C GLU A 34 8.09 5.54 21.19
N ASP A 35 8.56 6.79 21.32
CA ASP A 35 8.18 7.87 20.40
C ASP A 35 8.74 7.60 18.99
N CYS A 36 7.83 7.50 18.02
CA CYS A 36 8.16 7.26 16.62
C CYS A 36 7.96 8.49 15.71
N THR A 37 7.67 9.66 16.27
CA THR A 37 7.34 10.89 15.52
C THR A 37 8.42 11.25 14.50
N PHE A 38 9.69 11.19 14.89
CA PHE A 38 10.83 11.51 14.01
C PHE A 38 10.90 10.57 12.79
N VAL A 39 10.75 9.26 13.02
CA VAL A 39 10.79 8.27 11.94
C VAL A 39 9.57 8.39 11.04
N ALA A 40 8.39 8.66 11.63
CA ALA A 40 7.16 8.89 10.89
C ALA A 40 7.24 10.12 9.97
N GLU A 41 7.81 11.23 10.45
CA GLU A 41 8.06 12.42 9.62
C GLU A 41 8.99 12.11 8.44
N GLU A 42 10.06 11.34 8.68
CA GLU A 42 11.00 10.96 7.63
C GLU A 42 10.36 10.06 6.57
N VAL A 43 9.52 9.09 6.99
CA VAL A 43 8.71 8.29 6.07
C VAL A 43 7.77 9.17 5.23
N MET A 44 7.17 10.19 5.81
CA MET A 44 6.31 11.13 5.06
C MET A 44 7.09 11.94 4.01
N LYS A 45 8.31 12.41 4.34
CA LYS A 45 9.18 13.07 3.36
C LYS A 45 9.54 12.15 2.21
N MET A 46 9.94 10.90 2.50
CA MET A 46 10.22 9.91 1.47
C MET A 46 9.00 9.61 0.59
N ARG A 47 7.78 9.58 1.16
CA ARG A 47 6.53 9.43 0.41
C ARG A 47 6.28 10.59 -0.56
N ALA A 48 6.60 11.82 -0.17
CA ALA A 48 6.49 12.97 -1.06
C ALA A 48 7.48 12.90 -2.24
N VAL A 49 8.71 12.45 -1.99
CA VAL A 49 9.68 12.23 -3.06
C VAL A 49 9.22 11.09 -3.99
N MET A 50 8.73 9.99 -3.42
CA MET A 50 8.22 8.85 -4.18
C MET A 50 7.03 9.23 -5.08
N SER A 51 6.11 10.08 -4.60
CA SER A 51 4.96 10.52 -5.39
C SER A 51 5.40 11.38 -6.58
N GLY A 52 6.37 12.28 -6.39
CA GLY A 52 6.94 13.08 -7.48
C GLY A 52 7.60 12.21 -8.55
N LEU A 53 8.44 11.25 -8.15
CA LEU A 53 9.08 10.31 -9.08
C LEU A 53 8.06 9.43 -9.81
N ALA A 54 6.99 9.00 -9.13
CA ALA A 54 5.94 8.20 -9.74
C ALA A 54 5.14 9.00 -10.78
N GLN A 55 4.87 10.28 -10.52
CA GLN A 55 4.20 11.17 -11.48
C GLN A 55 5.08 11.41 -12.70
N GLU A 56 6.38 11.69 -12.51
CA GLU A 56 7.33 11.87 -13.60
C GLU A 56 7.44 10.60 -14.46
N ARG A 57 7.55 9.44 -13.82
CA ARG A 57 7.58 8.14 -14.51
C ARG A 57 6.32 7.91 -15.35
N ALA A 58 5.15 8.21 -14.78
CA ALA A 58 3.87 8.05 -15.47
C ALA A 58 3.74 9.02 -16.66
N ALA A 59 4.22 10.26 -16.53
CA ALA A 59 4.26 11.23 -17.62
C ALA A 59 5.18 10.80 -18.78
N LEU A 60 6.22 10.00 -18.48
CA LEU A 60 7.08 9.37 -19.48
C LEU A 60 6.51 8.06 -20.06
N GLY A 61 5.30 7.66 -19.66
CA GLY A 61 4.61 6.46 -20.16
C GLY A 61 5.03 5.15 -19.51
N ASP A 62 5.94 5.15 -18.53
CA ASP A 62 6.34 3.95 -17.81
C ASP A 62 5.36 3.63 -16.66
N THR A 63 4.49 2.67 -16.94
CA THR A 63 3.47 2.17 -16.01
C THR A 63 3.81 0.81 -15.42
N ASP A 64 4.96 0.23 -15.78
CA ASP A 64 5.34 -1.09 -15.30
C ASP A 64 5.60 -1.09 -13.79
N PRO A 65 5.24 -2.19 -13.10
CA PRO A 65 5.48 -2.31 -11.68
C PRO A 65 6.99 -2.37 -11.38
N ILE A 66 7.43 -1.57 -10.40
CA ILE A 66 8.79 -1.65 -9.86
C ILE A 66 8.76 -2.55 -8.61
N VAL A 67 9.10 -3.82 -8.78
CA VAL A 67 9.11 -4.77 -7.67
C VAL A 67 10.41 -4.63 -6.86
N VAL A 68 10.27 -4.55 -5.54
CA VAL A 68 11.37 -4.63 -4.57
C VAL A 68 11.01 -5.75 -3.60
N ALA A 69 11.94 -6.66 -3.31
CA ALA A 69 11.73 -7.74 -2.35
C ALA A 69 11.46 -7.17 -0.95
N SER A 70 10.37 -7.60 -0.32
CA SER A 70 10.04 -7.22 1.06
C SER A 70 10.60 -8.28 1.99
N LEU A 71 11.48 -7.89 2.91
CA LEU A 71 11.89 -8.76 4.02
C LEU A 71 10.89 -8.71 5.18
N PHE A 72 9.93 -7.78 5.14
CA PHE A 72 8.87 -7.70 6.13
C PHE A 72 7.92 -8.89 5.99
N VAL A 73 7.83 -9.69 7.05
CA VAL A 73 6.84 -10.75 7.22
C VAL A 73 5.63 -10.14 7.93
N PRO A 74 4.47 -9.99 7.25
CA PRO A 74 3.27 -9.47 7.90
C PRO A 74 2.86 -10.36 9.07
N ARG A 75 2.76 -9.79 10.28
CA ARG A 75 2.26 -10.52 11.46
C ARG A 75 0.78 -10.90 11.35
N ARG A 76 0.00 -10.17 10.53
CA ARG A 76 -1.40 -10.51 10.23
C ARG A 76 -1.47 -11.28 8.92
N ARG A 77 -2.02 -12.50 8.97
CA ARG A 77 -2.50 -13.19 7.77
C ARG A 77 -3.46 -12.25 7.03
N PRO A 78 -3.34 -12.10 5.69
CA PRO A 78 -4.32 -11.36 4.92
C PRO A 78 -5.70 -11.95 5.23
N ALA A 79 -6.66 -11.09 5.57
CA ALA A 79 -8.03 -11.53 5.78
C ALA A 79 -8.50 -12.21 4.48
N PRO A 80 -9.15 -13.39 4.55
CA PRO A 80 -9.67 -14.03 3.36
C PRO A 80 -10.63 -13.06 2.64
N PRO A 81 -10.67 -13.09 1.30
CA PRO A 81 -11.62 -12.28 0.55
C PRO A 81 -13.02 -12.58 1.09
N ARG A 82 -13.74 -11.53 1.51
CA ARG A 82 -15.15 -11.65 1.87
C ARG A 82 -15.90 -11.97 0.58
N ILE A 83 -16.14 -13.26 0.33
CA ILE A 83 -17.08 -13.70 -0.71
C ILE A 83 -18.41 -13.04 -0.33
N GLY A 84 -18.87 -12.12 -1.18
CA GLY A 84 -20.11 -11.41 -0.94
C GLY A 84 -21.22 -12.42 -0.76
N VAL A 85 -21.72 -12.57 0.47
CA VAL A 85 -22.92 -13.36 0.73
C VAL A 85 -24.03 -12.67 -0.06
N GLU A 86 -24.55 -13.39 -1.06
CA GLU A 86 -25.68 -12.93 -1.85
C GLU A 86 -26.81 -12.55 -0.88
N LYS A 87 -27.16 -11.25 -0.86
CA LYS A 87 -28.15 -10.74 0.08
C LYS A 87 -29.44 -11.50 -0.17
N ARG A 88 -29.90 -12.29 0.82
CA ARG A 88 -31.19 -12.97 0.75
C ARG A 88 -32.26 -11.93 0.47
N ARG A 89 -32.89 -12.04 -0.70
CA ARG A 89 -33.97 -11.16 -1.13
C ARG A 89 -35.15 -11.41 -0.19
N LEU A 90 -35.51 -10.42 0.63
CA LEU A 90 -36.72 -10.46 1.45
C LEU A 90 -37.93 -10.59 0.52
N VAL A 91 -38.60 -11.73 0.55
CA VAL A 91 -39.89 -11.92 -0.11
C VAL A 91 -40.94 -11.27 0.80
N PRO A 92 -41.79 -10.36 0.30
CA PRO A 92 -42.86 -9.80 1.10
C PRO A 92 -43.84 -10.91 1.51
N PRO A 93 -44.43 -10.85 2.72
CA PRO A 93 -45.42 -11.83 3.16
C PRO A 93 -46.60 -11.82 2.20
N ARG A 94 -46.96 -12.99 1.64
CA ARG A 94 -48.21 -13.14 0.91
C ARG A 94 -49.36 -12.77 1.83
N GLU A 95 -50.08 -11.72 1.49
CA GLU A 95 -51.42 -11.46 2.03
C GLU A 95 -52.28 -12.68 1.71
N VAL A 96 -52.58 -13.46 2.75
CA VAL A 96 -53.52 -14.56 2.65
C VAL A 96 -54.89 -13.92 2.52
N ALA A 97 -55.45 -13.96 1.31
CA ALA A 97 -56.82 -13.60 1.03
C ALA A 97 -57.74 -14.33 2.02
N ARG A 98 -58.49 -13.56 2.82
CA ARG A 98 -59.63 -14.07 3.59
C ARG A 98 -60.89 -13.91 2.74
N ALA A 99 -61.55 -15.04 2.53
CA ALA A 99 -62.94 -15.15 2.12
C ALA A 99 -63.88 -14.61 3.20
#